data_AF-A0A545VT64-F1
#
_entry.id   AF-A0A545VT64-F1
#
_cell.length_a   1.000
_cell.length_b   1.000
_cell.length_c   1.000
_cell.angle_alpha   90.00
_cell.angle_beta   90.00
_cell.angle_gamma   90.00
#
_symmetry.space_group_name_H-M   'P 1'
#
loop_
_entity.id
_entity.type
_entity.pdbx_description
1 polymer ?
#
loop_
_entity_poly.entity_id
_entity_poly.type
_entity_poly.pdbx_seq_one_letter_code
_entity_poly.pdbx_strand_id
1 'polypeptide(L)'
;MSGTPSSPPPPLFGLIPAGLPLITEPTSTPSPTSLLYALPSPQQLQQQRRAFSHLVLFLLPGVSLPPGTAAAIYLSTAAQVEQASSGTGTSSPSPFQFLGAIGPGKESAVFKVGGGGGGASDQGAQSNNNNNNNNSGLVIGVSIEPEAEVAQKLQQLGAGKSASSASTQQQQQQQQPSTVVLAQRIIQNAFNFLTGFSGTAGPGGVEVVPLKAFEEWWRKFENRVRNDPSFLEKQSD
;
A
#
# COMPACT_ATOMS: atom_id res chain seq x y z
N MET A 1 20.63 32.13 -36.61
CA MET A 1 20.56 32.00 -35.14
C MET A 1 20.08 30.60 -34.84
N SER A 2 21.02 29.69 -34.62
CA SER A 2 20.75 28.28 -34.40
C SER A 2 20.29 28.11 -32.96
N GLY A 3 19.00 27.89 -32.73
CA GLY A 3 18.47 27.59 -31.41
C GLY A 3 19.09 26.29 -30.91
N THR A 4 19.84 26.34 -29.82
CA THR A 4 20.29 25.14 -29.12
C THR A 4 19.05 24.39 -28.63
N PRO A 5 18.93 23.07 -28.86
CA PRO A 5 17.86 22.30 -28.26
C PRO A 5 18.02 22.38 -26.74
N SER A 6 17.01 22.89 -26.05
CA SER A 6 16.93 22.87 -24.60
C SER A 6 17.07 21.42 -24.12
N SER A 7 18.09 21.12 -23.31
CA SER A 7 18.20 19.80 -22.67
C SER A 7 16.91 19.53 -21.90
N PRO A 8 16.35 18.31 -21.96
CA PRO A 8 15.24 17.94 -21.10
C PRO A 8 15.66 18.11 -19.63
N PRO A 9 14.73 18.54 -18.76
CA PRO A 9 15.01 18.64 -17.33
C PRO A 9 15.41 17.27 -16.78
N PRO A 10 16.36 17.20 -15.83
CA PRO A 10 16.77 15.94 -15.24
C PRO A 10 15.59 15.25 -14.57
N PRO A 11 15.48 13.91 -14.65
CA PRO A 11 14.39 13.18 -14.04
C PRO A 11 14.46 13.33 -12.51
N LEU A 12 13.29 13.51 -11.90
CA LEU A 12 13.18 13.71 -10.44
C LEU A 12 12.86 12.40 -9.71
N PHE A 13 12.06 11.55 -10.35
CA PHE A 13 11.46 10.37 -9.72
C PHE A 13 11.84 9.09 -10.46
N GLY A 14 12.03 8.02 -9.70
CA GLY A 14 12.12 6.65 -10.19
C GLY A 14 10.86 5.87 -9.83
N LEU A 15 10.30 5.16 -10.80
CA LEU A 15 9.13 4.28 -10.63
C LEU A 15 9.51 2.85 -11.02
N ILE A 16 9.23 1.90 -10.13
CA ILE A 16 9.47 0.46 -10.38
C ILE A 16 8.16 -0.27 -10.13
N PRO A 17 7.35 -0.56 -11.16
CA PRO A 17 6.24 -1.49 -11.02
C PRO A 17 6.80 -2.89 -10.74
N ALA A 18 6.10 -3.68 -9.93
CA ALA A 18 6.61 -4.98 -9.50
C ALA A 18 6.97 -5.89 -10.69
N GLY A 19 8.25 -6.26 -10.74
CA GLY A 19 8.83 -7.04 -11.82
C GLY A 19 9.10 -6.26 -13.11
N LEU A 20 8.62 -5.05 -13.31
CA LEU A 20 8.91 -4.23 -14.51
C LEU A 20 10.23 -3.45 -14.37
N PRO A 21 10.86 -3.04 -15.49
CA PRO A 21 12.03 -2.17 -15.45
C PRO A 21 11.73 -0.81 -14.79
N LEU A 22 12.80 -0.15 -14.35
CA LEU A 22 12.76 1.23 -13.84
C LEU A 22 12.27 2.19 -14.93
N ILE A 23 11.35 3.08 -14.55
CA ILE A 23 10.84 4.18 -15.35
C ILE A 23 11.28 5.49 -14.67
N THR A 24 11.99 6.35 -15.40
CA THR A 24 12.43 7.67 -14.92
C THR A 24 11.84 8.82 -15.73
N GLU A 25 11.52 8.55 -17.00
CA GLU A 25 10.99 9.55 -17.92
C GLU A 25 9.47 9.67 -17.82
N PRO A 26 8.93 10.87 -17.55
CA PRO A 26 7.49 11.10 -17.60
C PRO A 26 6.98 10.98 -19.04
N THR A 27 5.81 10.37 -19.20
CA THR A 27 5.12 10.30 -20.49
C THR A 27 4.50 11.64 -20.88
N SER A 28 4.13 12.47 -19.90
CA SER A 28 3.63 13.83 -20.12
C SER A 28 3.91 14.72 -18.90
N THR A 29 4.10 16.02 -19.15
CA THR A 29 4.36 17.04 -18.12
C THR A 29 3.36 18.20 -18.28
N PRO A 30 2.09 18.03 -17.87
CA PRO A 30 1.05 19.04 -18.07
C PRO A 30 1.32 20.37 -17.37
N SER A 31 2.17 20.38 -16.34
CA SER A 31 2.64 21.59 -15.66
C SER A 31 4.08 21.38 -15.17
N PRO A 32 4.81 22.45 -14.78
CA PRO A 32 6.14 22.34 -14.20
C PRO A 32 6.23 21.50 -12.92
N THR A 33 5.11 21.36 -12.19
CA THR A 33 5.02 20.60 -10.94
C THR A 33 4.25 19.29 -11.10
N SER A 34 3.69 19.01 -12.28
CA SER A 34 2.84 17.84 -12.52
C SER A 34 3.45 16.95 -13.60
N LEU A 35 3.67 15.69 -13.24
CA LEU A 35 4.30 14.67 -14.08
C LEU A 35 3.34 13.49 -14.20
N LEU A 36 3.21 12.93 -15.41
CA LEU A 36 2.40 11.75 -15.68
C LEU A 36 3.29 10.62 -16.21
N TYR A 37 3.15 9.44 -15.62
CA TYR A 37 3.88 8.23 -16.01
C TYR A 37 2.89 7.16 -16.44
N ALA A 38 2.85 6.83 -17.72
CA ALA A 38 2.08 5.69 -18.22
C ALA A 38 2.82 4.40 -17.89
N LEU A 39 2.16 3.49 -17.16
CA LEU A 39 2.72 2.20 -16.84
C LEU A 39 2.49 1.22 -18.00
N PRO A 40 3.47 0.36 -18.34
CA PRO A 40 3.30 -0.65 -19.38
C PRO A 40 2.11 -1.56 -19.12
N SER A 41 1.21 -1.69 -20.10
CA SER A 41 0.08 -2.60 -20.00
C SER A 41 0.52 -4.06 -20.22
N PRO A 42 -0.20 -5.04 -19.66
CA PRO A 42 0.08 -6.46 -19.91
C PRO A 42 0.06 -6.83 -21.41
N GLN A 43 -0.70 -6.12 -22.24
CA GLN A 43 -0.71 -6.32 -23.70
C GLN A 43 0.54 -5.84 -24.39
N GLN A 44 1.13 -4.74 -23.91
CA GLN A 44 2.39 -4.19 -24.46
C GLN A 44 3.59 -5.06 -24.09
N LEU A 45 3.54 -5.74 -22.95
CA LEU A 45 4.50 -6.79 -22.65
C LEU A 45 4.10 -8.06 -23.39
N GLN A 46 4.66 -8.26 -24.58
CA GLN A 46 4.53 -9.46 -25.41
C GLN A 46 4.95 -10.79 -24.72
N GLN A 47 5.43 -10.72 -23.48
CA GLN A 47 5.77 -11.85 -22.61
C GLN A 47 4.66 -12.01 -21.57
N GLN A 48 4.28 -13.25 -21.24
CA GLN A 48 3.29 -13.66 -20.24
C GLN A 48 3.62 -13.18 -18.80
N ARG A 49 3.80 -11.87 -18.61
CA ARG A 49 4.10 -11.24 -17.34
C ARG A 49 2.78 -11.01 -16.67
N ARG A 50 2.62 -11.61 -15.49
CA ARG A 50 1.45 -11.38 -14.62
C ARG A 50 1.26 -9.87 -14.42
N ALA A 51 0.01 -9.44 -14.33
CA ALA A 51 -0.32 -8.08 -13.92
C ALA A 51 0.41 -7.73 -12.61
N PHE A 52 1.01 -6.54 -12.54
CA PHE A 52 1.65 -6.06 -11.32
C PHE A 52 0.59 -5.41 -10.41
N SER A 53 0.76 -5.58 -9.10
CA SER A 53 -0.13 -4.94 -8.12
C SER A 53 0.56 -3.90 -7.25
N HIS A 54 1.90 -3.83 -7.30
CA HIS A 54 2.68 -2.93 -6.47
C HIS A 54 3.57 -2.04 -7.35
N LEU A 55 3.75 -0.81 -6.92
CA LEU A 55 4.60 0.20 -7.53
C LEU A 55 5.48 0.80 -6.44
N VAL A 56 6.79 0.76 -6.62
CA VAL A 56 7.73 1.53 -5.81
C VAL A 56 7.96 2.88 -6.49
N LEU A 57 7.85 3.97 -5.75
CA LEU A 57 8.17 5.32 -6.23
C LEU A 57 9.15 5.98 -5.27
N PHE A 58 10.20 6.60 -5.79
CA PHE A 58 11.26 7.20 -5.00
C PHE A 58 11.89 8.42 -5.69
N LEU A 59 12.53 9.30 -4.92
CA LEU A 59 13.39 10.37 -5.44
C LEU A 59 14.70 9.78 -5.96
N LEU A 60 15.15 10.21 -7.14
CA LEU A 60 16.44 9.78 -7.66
C LEU A 60 17.60 10.31 -6.81
N PRO A 61 18.73 9.59 -6.72
CA PRO A 61 19.88 10.02 -5.93
C PRO A 61 20.38 11.40 -6.33
N GLY A 62 20.63 12.26 -5.33
CA GLY A 62 21.13 13.63 -5.55
C GLY A 62 20.06 14.64 -5.98
N VAL A 63 18.79 14.24 -6.07
CA VAL A 63 17.66 15.14 -6.32
C VAL A 63 16.95 15.48 -5.00
N SER A 64 16.65 16.77 -4.81
CA SER A 64 15.79 17.26 -3.73
C SER A 64 14.60 18.00 -4.30
N LEU A 65 13.43 17.83 -3.68
CA LEU A 65 12.26 18.66 -3.98
C LEU A 65 12.52 20.12 -3.55
N PRO A 66 11.80 21.09 -4.14
CA PRO A 66 11.83 22.47 -3.65
C PRO A 66 11.54 22.56 -2.14
N PRO A 67 12.13 23.52 -1.41
CA PRO A 67 11.90 23.68 0.02
C PRO A 67 10.42 23.83 0.36
N GLY A 68 9.96 23.15 1.42
CA GLY A 68 8.56 23.20 1.87
C GLY A 68 7.56 22.48 0.97
N THR A 69 8.03 21.61 0.07
CA THR A 69 7.18 20.83 -0.84
C THR A 69 7.32 19.32 -0.63
N ALA A 70 6.27 18.60 -1.02
CA ALA A 70 6.20 17.15 -1.08
C ALA A 70 5.57 16.72 -2.41
N ALA A 71 5.88 15.50 -2.84
CA ALA A 71 5.30 14.92 -4.04
C ALA A 71 4.05 14.09 -3.69
N ALA A 72 2.88 14.60 -4.06
CA ALA A 72 1.61 13.90 -4.00
C ALA A 72 1.48 12.92 -5.17
N ILE A 73 1.06 11.69 -4.88
CA ILE A 73 1.02 10.58 -5.83
C ILE A 73 -0.43 10.16 -6.05
N TYR A 74 -0.79 10.04 -7.32
CA TYR A 74 -2.15 9.74 -7.78
C TYR A 74 -2.16 8.58 -8.78
N LEU A 75 -3.28 7.87 -8.84
CA LEU A 75 -3.56 6.79 -9.78
C LEU A 75 -4.75 7.16 -10.66
N SER A 76 -4.64 6.90 -11.95
CA SER A 76 -5.73 6.98 -12.91
C SER A 76 -5.59 5.86 -13.94
N THR A 77 -6.65 5.62 -14.71
CA THR A 77 -6.56 4.84 -15.96
C THR A 77 -6.24 5.76 -17.14
N ALA A 78 -5.65 5.22 -18.20
CA ALA A 78 -5.32 5.98 -19.42
C ALA A 78 -6.57 6.61 -20.04
N ALA A 79 -7.69 5.86 -20.09
CA ALA A 79 -8.96 6.37 -20.61
C ALA A 79 -9.50 7.57 -19.80
N GLN A 80 -9.36 7.55 -18.48
CA GLN A 80 -9.78 8.67 -17.62
C GLN A 80 -8.90 9.91 -17.82
N VAL A 81 -7.59 9.73 -18.04
CA VAL A 81 -6.68 10.84 -18.36
C VAL A 81 -7.03 11.45 -19.72
N GLU A 82 -7.32 10.62 -20.73
CA GLU A 82 -7.75 11.07 -22.05
C GLU A 82 -9.07 11.85 -21.99
N GLN A 83 -10.06 11.34 -21.26
CA GLN A 83 -11.35 12.02 -21.06
C GLN A 83 -11.20 13.36 -20.34
N ALA A 84 -10.28 13.46 -19.38
CA ALA A 84 -10.00 14.72 -18.69
C ALA A 84 -9.33 15.76 -19.61
N SER A 85 -8.54 15.30 -20.57
CA SER A 85 -7.87 16.18 -21.55
C SER A 85 -8.77 16.63 -22.70
N SER A 86 -9.85 15.89 -23.02
CA SER A 86 -10.72 16.17 -24.16
C SER A 86 -11.88 17.14 -23.87
N GLY A 87 -12.05 17.58 -22.61
CA GLY A 87 -12.98 18.65 -22.23
C GLY A 87 -14.48 18.34 -22.40
N THR A 88 -14.86 17.12 -22.78
CA THR A 88 -16.26 16.74 -23.09
C THR A 88 -16.96 15.93 -21.98
N GLY A 89 -16.41 15.89 -20.77
CA GLY A 89 -16.98 15.14 -19.64
C GLY A 89 -17.75 16.01 -18.65
N THR A 90 -19.04 15.71 -18.50
CA THR A 90 -19.90 16.06 -17.35
C THR A 90 -19.19 15.91 -16.01
N SER A 91 -19.54 16.76 -15.03
CA SER A 91 -19.04 16.95 -13.66
C SER A 91 -18.82 15.70 -12.78
N SER A 92 -18.02 14.75 -13.24
CA SER A 92 -17.57 13.59 -12.47
C SER A 92 -16.42 13.99 -11.53
N PRO A 93 -16.27 13.30 -10.38
CA PRO A 93 -15.13 13.50 -9.50
C PRO A 93 -13.81 13.31 -10.26
N SER A 94 -12.75 13.97 -9.77
CA SER A 94 -11.40 13.92 -10.35
C SER A 94 -11.03 12.50 -10.82
N PRO A 95 -10.52 12.33 -12.06
CA PRO A 95 -10.10 11.03 -12.57
C PRO A 95 -8.93 10.43 -11.77
N PHE A 96 -8.27 11.23 -10.94
CA PHE A 96 -7.09 10.87 -10.18
C PHE A 96 -7.43 10.53 -8.73
N GLN A 97 -7.20 9.27 -8.35
CA GLN A 97 -7.27 8.80 -6.96
C GLN A 97 -5.96 9.09 -6.24
N PHE A 98 -6.00 9.77 -5.10
CA PHE A 98 -4.82 9.99 -4.25
C PHE A 98 -4.35 8.69 -3.58
N LEU A 99 -3.07 8.34 -3.75
CA LEU A 99 -2.45 7.14 -3.19
C LEU A 99 -1.60 7.44 -1.94
N GLY A 100 -1.00 8.61 -1.86
CA GLY A 100 -0.10 9.01 -0.78
C GLY A 100 0.94 10.02 -1.27
N ALA A 101 2.06 10.13 -0.53
CA ALA A 101 3.11 11.09 -0.86
C ALA A 101 4.51 10.60 -0.47
N ILE A 102 5.51 11.21 -1.08
CA ILE A 102 6.93 11.16 -0.70
C ILE A 102 7.49 12.58 -0.57
N GLY A 103 8.56 12.76 0.19
CA GLY A 103 9.14 14.07 0.45
C GLY A 103 10.33 14.00 1.40
N PRO A 104 10.77 15.14 1.96
CA PRO A 104 11.88 15.17 2.92
C PRO A 104 11.66 14.20 4.09
N GLY A 105 12.63 13.34 4.38
CA GLY A 105 12.56 12.33 5.45
C GLY A 105 11.78 11.06 5.08
N LYS A 106 11.13 11.03 3.90
CA LYS A 106 10.53 9.83 3.31
C LYS A 106 10.66 9.89 1.80
N GLU A 107 11.83 9.53 1.30
CA GLU A 107 12.20 9.68 -0.11
C GLU A 107 11.63 8.56 -1.00
N SER A 108 11.01 7.54 -0.41
CA SER A 108 10.42 6.41 -1.13
C SER A 108 9.15 5.87 -0.48
N ALA A 109 8.29 5.26 -1.29
CA ALA A 109 7.09 4.56 -0.84
C ALA A 109 6.65 3.47 -1.83
N VAL A 110 5.89 2.49 -1.32
CA VAL A 110 5.28 1.42 -2.12
C VAL A 110 3.77 1.60 -2.14
N PHE A 111 3.17 1.50 -3.31
CA PHE A 111 1.75 1.69 -3.55
C PHE A 111 1.11 0.46 -4.19
N LYS A 112 -0.12 0.12 -3.79
CA LYS A 112 -0.92 -0.88 -4.48
C LYS A 112 -1.65 -0.22 -5.65
N VAL A 113 -1.40 -0.70 -6.87
CA VAL A 113 -1.91 -0.13 -8.13
C VAL A 113 -2.70 -1.13 -8.99
N GLY A 114 -2.64 -2.43 -8.66
CA GLY A 114 -3.35 -3.49 -9.38
C GLY A 114 -4.48 -4.11 -8.56
N GLY A 115 -5.64 -4.26 -9.20
CA GLY A 115 -6.93 -4.53 -8.56
C GLY A 115 -7.61 -3.19 -8.23
N GLY A 116 -8.74 -2.92 -8.89
CA GLY A 116 -9.45 -1.63 -8.83
C GLY A 116 -9.45 -1.01 -7.44
N GLY A 117 -9.16 0.28 -7.38
CA GLY A 117 -9.23 1.08 -6.17
C GLY A 117 -10.61 0.92 -5.51
N GLY A 118 -10.61 0.20 -4.40
CA GLY A 118 -11.75 -0.04 -3.55
C GLY A 118 -11.30 -0.95 -2.42
N GLY A 119 -10.96 -0.35 -1.27
CA GLY A 119 -11.07 -1.09 -0.03
C GLY A 119 -12.47 -1.70 0.04
N ALA A 120 -12.56 -2.89 0.62
CA ALA A 120 -13.79 -3.64 0.88
C ALA A 120 -15.07 -2.77 0.89
N SER A 121 -15.88 -2.90 -0.16
CA SER A 121 -17.30 -2.59 -0.12
C SER A 121 -18.04 -3.88 -0.47
N ASP A 122 -18.18 -4.75 0.52
CA ASP A 122 -19.35 -5.60 0.59
C ASP A 122 -20.55 -4.71 0.94
N GLN A 123 -21.63 -4.87 0.17
CA GLN A 123 -22.95 -4.25 0.29
C GLN A 123 -23.12 -2.74 0.00
N GLY A 124 -23.69 -2.47 -1.19
CA GLY A 124 -24.92 -1.69 -1.25
C GLY A 124 -24.84 -0.20 -1.58
N ALA A 125 -24.02 0.22 -2.55
CA ALA A 125 -24.23 1.49 -3.23
C ALA A 125 -23.84 1.37 -4.70
N GLN A 126 -24.83 1.56 -5.56
CA GLN A 126 -24.75 1.45 -7.02
C GLN A 126 -23.78 2.49 -7.60
N SER A 127 -22.50 2.16 -7.64
CA SER A 127 -21.54 2.78 -8.55
C SER A 127 -21.44 1.90 -9.79
N ASN A 128 -22.27 2.20 -10.79
CA ASN A 128 -22.10 1.69 -12.14
C ASN A 128 -20.71 2.10 -12.66
N ASN A 129 -19.71 1.25 -12.50
CA ASN A 129 -18.49 1.35 -13.29
C ASN A 129 -17.99 -0.06 -13.59
N ASN A 130 -18.19 -0.42 -14.85
CA ASN A 130 -17.81 -1.65 -15.51
C ASN A 130 -16.49 -2.23 -14.99
N ASN A 131 -16.60 -3.31 -14.24
CA ASN A 131 -15.52 -4.21 -13.82
C ASN A 131 -14.96 -4.98 -15.03
N ASN A 132 -14.28 -4.28 -15.94
CA ASN A 132 -13.55 -4.87 -17.06
C ASN A 132 -12.17 -4.20 -17.29
N ASN A 133 -11.53 -3.70 -16.23
CA ASN A 133 -10.24 -2.99 -16.32
C ASN A 133 -9.01 -3.82 -15.92
N ASN A 134 -9.03 -5.14 -16.13
CA ASN A 134 -7.79 -5.94 -16.10
C ASN A 134 -6.85 -5.63 -17.28
N ASN A 135 -7.24 -4.70 -18.16
CA ASN A 135 -6.56 -4.41 -19.43
C ASN A 135 -6.46 -2.92 -19.79
N SER A 136 -6.92 -2.01 -18.93
CA SER A 136 -6.75 -0.57 -19.17
C SER A 136 -5.40 -0.12 -18.63
N GLY A 137 -4.61 0.59 -19.45
CA GLY A 137 -3.31 1.10 -19.04
C GLY A 137 -3.43 1.98 -17.79
N LEU A 138 -2.53 1.81 -16.83
CA LEU A 138 -2.50 2.62 -15.61
C LEU A 138 -1.61 3.84 -15.82
N VAL A 139 -1.98 4.97 -15.23
CA VAL A 139 -1.20 6.21 -15.24
C VAL A 139 -0.98 6.67 -13.81
N ILE A 140 0.28 6.97 -13.49
CA ILE A 140 0.69 7.54 -12.20
C ILE A 140 0.89 9.04 -12.37
N GLY A 141 0.16 9.83 -11.61
CA GLY A 141 0.36 11.26 -11.49
C GLY A 141 1.26 11.59 -10.30
N VAL A 142 2.26 12.42 -10.51
CA VAL A 142 3.10 12.97 -9.44
C VAL A 142 2.97 14.49 -9.49
N SER A 143 2.52 15.09 -8.39
CA SER A 143 2.31 16.53 -8.25
C SER A 143 3.15 17.06 -7.10
N ILE A 144 4.02 18.03 -7.38
CA ILE A 144 4.83 18.71 -6.36
C ILE A 144 3.97 19.83 -5.76
N GLU A 145 3.64 19.69 -4.48
CA GLU A 145 2.68 20.54 -3.77
C GLU A 145 3.27 20.98 -2.42
N PRO A 146 2.76 22.05 -1.79
CA PRO A 146 3.18 22.45 -0.45
C PRO A 146 2.97 21.32 0.56
N GLU A 147 3.96 21.08 1.41
CA GLU A 147 3.94 19.97 2.38
C GLU A 147 2.70 20.00 3.30
N ALA A 148 2.22 21.20 3.63
CA ALA A 148 1.04 21.40 4.46
C ALA A 148 -0.25 20.89 3.79
N GLU A 149 -0.43 21.12 2.49
CA GLU A 149 -1.58 20.64 1.72
C GLU A 149 -1.54 19.13 1.56
N VAL A 150 -0.36 18.58 1.28
CA VAL A 150 -0.13 17.15 1.17
C VAL A 150 -0.40 16.44 2.50
N ALA A 151 0.03 17.04 3.63
CA ALA A 151 -0.25 16.52 4.96
C ALA A 151 -1.76 16.44 5.24
N GLN A 152 -2.54 17.45 4.83
CA GLN A 152 -4.00 17.41 4.94
C GLN A 152 -4.63 16.28 4.11
N LYS A 153 -4.15 16.07 2.87
CA LYS A 153 -4.60 14.95 2.01
C LYS A 153 -4.27 13.59 2.64
N LEU A 154 -3.10 13.45 3.27
CA LEU A 154 -2.73 12.23 4.01
C LEU A 154 -3.65 12.00 5.22
N GLN A 155 -3.98 13.04 5.97
CA GLN A 155 -4.91 12.95 7.09
C GLN A 155 -6.31 12.51 6.63
N GLN A 156 -6.81 13.08 5.53
CA GLN A 156 -8.09 12.69 4.94
C GLN A 156 -8.08 11.24 4.44
N LEU A 157 -6.98 10.79 3.82
CA LEU A 157 -6.80 9.40 3.39
C LEU A 157 -6.80 8.43 4.59
N GLY A 158 -6.23 8.85 5.72
CA GLY A 158 -6.27 8.09 6.99
C GLY A 158 -7.66 8.09 7.64
N ALA A 159 -8.38 9.22 7.60
CA ALA A 159 -9.72 9.35 8.13
C ALA A 159 -10.76 8.55 7.32
N GLY A 160 -10.64 8.52 5.99
CA GLY A 160 -11.49 7.72 5.11
C GLY A 160 -11.33 6.21 5.33
N LYS A 161 -10.13 5.76 5.72
CA LYS A 161 -9.89 4.37 6.19
C LYS A 161 -10.46 4.10 7.58
N SER A 162 -10.72 5.16 8.36
CA SER A 162 -11.24 5.08 9.72
C SER A 162 -12.78 5.21 9.77
N ALA A 163 -13.42 5.84 8.78
CA ALA A 163 -14.87 5.98 8.68
C ALA A 163 -15.60 4.69 8.28
N SER A 164 -14.91 3.73 7.66
CA SER A 164 -15.38 2.35 7.48
C SER A 164 -15.17 1.46 8.71
N SER A 165 -14.69 2.05 9.82
CA SER A 165 -14.38 1.36 11.08
C SER A 165 -15.17 1.97 12.26
N ALA A 166 -16.47 2.23 12.06
CA ALA A 166 -17.40 2.55 13.16
C ALA A 166 -17.97 1.29 13.85
N SER A 167 -17.29 0.15 13.73
CA SER A 167 -17.36 -0.94 14.69
C SER A 167 -15.95 -1.38 15.05
N THR A 168 -15.60 -1.11 16.32
CA THR A 168 -14.41 -1.60 17.03
C THR A 168 -13.10 -0.88 16.72
N GLN A 169 -12.79 0.06 17.62
CA GLN A 169 -11.46 0.42 18.14
C GLN A 169 -10.21 0.08 17.31
N GLN A 170 -9.48 1.16 16.99
CA GLN A 170 -8.02 1.24 16.84
C GLN A 170 -7.38 0.68 15.55
N GLN A 171 -7.15 1.63 14.62
CA GLN A 171 -5.86 1.86 13.95
C GLN A 171 -5.13 0.63 13.38
N GLN A 172 -5.37 0.34 12.09
CA GLN A 172 -4.42 -0.37 11.24
C GLN A 172 -3.81 0.60 10.22
N GLN A 173 -2.82 1.35 10.71
CA GLN A 173 -1.58 1.45 9.95
C GLN A 173 -1.02 0.02 9.82
N GLN A 174 -0.31 -0.26 8.72
CA GLN A 174 0.53 -1.46 8.59
C GLN A 174 1.73 -1.41 9.55
N GLN A 175 1.46 -1.10 10.82
CA GLN A 175 2.37 -1.40 11.89
C GLN A 175 2.22 -2.90 12.11
N GLN A 176 3.33 -3.61 11.90
CA GLN A 176 3.65 -4.82 12.66
C GLN A 176 2.91 -4.76 14.01
N PRO A 177 2.13 -5.78 14.41
CA PRO A 177 1.43 -5.73 15.69
C PRO A 177 2.45 -5.35 16.75
N SER A 178 2.11 -4.36 17.59
CA SER A 178 3.04 -3.89 18.62
C SER A 178 3.62 -5.10 19.36
N THR A 179 4.91 -5.07 19.71
CA THR A 179 5.58 -6.21 20.38
C THR A 179 4.78 -6.72 21.59
N VAL A 180 4.03 -5.83 22.23
CA VAL A 180 3.08 -6.12 23.32
C VAL A 180 1.89 -6.98 22.85
N VAL A 181 1.22 -6.61 21.75
CA VAL A 181 0.11 -7.40 21.17
C VAL A 181 0.62 -8.76 20.68
N LEU A 182 1.82 -8.81 20.10
CA LEU A 182 2.44 -10.06 19.68
C LEU A 182 2.73 -10.95 20.90
N ALA A 183 3.35 -10.41 21.95
CA ALA A 183 3.62 -11.14 23.18
C ALA A 183 2.33 -11.65 23.86
N GLN A 184 1.27 -10.83 23.90
CA GLN A 184 -0.04 -11.25 24.41
C GLN A 184 -0.62 -12.42 23.62
N ARG A 185 -0.51 -12.40 22.28
CA ARG A 185 -0.97 -13.50 21.43
C ARG A 185 -0.15 -14.77 21.61
N ILE A 186 1.17 -14.65 21.78
CA ILE A 186 2.06 -15.77 22.08
C ILE A 186 1.64 -16.42 23.41
N ILE A 187 1.44 -15.61 24.45
CA ILE A 187 1.03 -16.10 25.79
C ILE A 187 -0.38 -16.70 25.75
N GLN A 188 -1.33 -16.09 25.02
CA GLN A 188 -2.69 -16.62 24.89
C GLN A 188 -2.70 -17.98 24.18
N ASN A 189 -1.91 -18.13 23.11
CA ASN A 189 -1.79 -19.41 22.42
C ASN A 189 -1.16 -20.48 23.31
N ALA A 190 -0.11 -20.12 24.07
CA ALA A 190 0.49 -21.01 25.05
C ALA A 190 -0.53 -21.45 26.10
N PHE A 191 -1.27 -20.51 26.67
CA PHE A 191 -2.29 -20.77 27.68
C PHE A 191 -3.35 -21.75 27.15
N ASN A 192 -3.94 -21.49 25.99
CA ASN A 192 -4.96 -22.35 25.37
C ASN A 192 -4.45 -23.77 25.08
N PHE A 193 -3.16 -23.94 24.77
CA PHE A 193 -2.57 -25.26 24.58
C PHE A 193 -2.37 -25.98 25.93
N LEU A 194 -1.85 -25.28 26.92
CA LEU A 194 -1.52 -25.86 28.24
C LEU A 194 -2.75 -26.15 29.08
N THR A 195 -3.86 -25.42 28.89
CA THR A 195 -5.17 -25.75 29.49
C THR A 195 -5.69 -27.12 29.04
N GLY A 196 -5.30 -27.60 27.86
CA GLY A 196 -5.64 -28.97 27.43
C GLY A 196 -4.94 -30.08 28.23
N PHE A 197 -3.91 -29.72 29.01
CA PHE A 197 -3.17 -30.63 29.90
C PHE A 197 -3.46 -30.33 31.38
N SER A 198 -4.29 -29.32 31.66
CA SER A 198 -4.68 -28.91 33.00
C SER A 198 -5.81 -29.84 33.46
N GLY A 199 -5.51 -30.65 34.49
CA GLY A 199 -6.32 -31.81 34.85
C GLY A 199 -5.56 -32.87 35.63
N THR A 200 -4.22 -32.79 35.67
CA THR A 200 -3.41 -33.57 36.61
C THR A 200 -3.28 -32.78 37.91
N ALA A 201 -4.08 -33.13 38.93
CA ALA A 201 -3.97 -32.53 40.25
C ALA A 201 -2.61 -32.86 40.86
N GLY A 202 -1.80 -31.83 41.12
CA GLY A 202 -0.56 -31.97 41.88
C GLY A 202 -0.85 -32.22 43.37
N PRO A 203 0.17 -32.56 44.17
CA PRO A 203 0.03 -32.69 45.61
C PRO A 203 -0.56 -31.39 46.20
N GLY A 204 -1.70 -31.49 46.88
CA GLY A 204 -2.39 -30.33 47.48
C GLY A 204 -3.50 -29.70 46.62
N GLY A 205 -3.92 -30.33 45.51
CA GLY A 205 -5.04 -29.85 44.71
C GLY A 205 -4.71 -28.64 43.82
N VAL A 206 -3.42 -28.31 43.70
CA VAL A 206 -2.93 -27.28 42.79
C VAL A 206 -2.82 -27.87 41.39
N GLU A 207 -3.41 -27.19 40.42
CA GLU A 207 -3.30 -27.55 39.01
C GLU A 207 -1.87 -27.27 38.54
N VAL A 208 -1.15 -28.33 38.16
CA VAL A 208 0.23 -28.24 37.71
C VAL A 208 0.31 -28.59 36.24
N VAL A 209 1.01 -27.76 35.47
CA VAL A 209 1.29 -28.02 34.06
C VAL A 209 2.62 -28.79 33.97
N PRO A 210 2.64 -30.02 33.45
CA PRO A 210 3.89 -30.77 33.31
C PRO A 210 4.87 -30.03 32.38
N LEU A 211 6.14 -29.90 32.79
CA LEU A 211 7.17 -29.20 31.99
C LEU A 211 7.31 -29.77 30.57
N LYS A 212 7.10 -31.08 30.42
CA LYS A 212 7.07 -31.79 29.12
C LYS A 212 6.02 -31.24 28.15
N ALA A 213 4.85 -30.82 28.64
CA ALA A 213 3.80 -30.25 27.79
C ALA A 213 4.20 -28.87 27.25
N PHE A 214 4.90 -28.08 28.07
CA PHE A 214 5.46 -26.80 27.64
C PHE A 214 6.57 -26.96 26.59
N GLU A 215 7.49 -27.90 26.81
CA GLU A 215 8.56 -28.21 25.83
C GLU A 215 7.97 -28.62 24.47
N GLU A 216 6.91 -29.43 24.47
CA GLU A 216 6.27 -29.87 23.23
C GLU A 216 5.53 -28.73 22.51
N TRP A 217 4.86 -27.85 23.26
CA TRP A 217 4.28 -26.63 22.72
C TRP A 217 5.35 -25.75 22.06
N TRP A 218 6.44 -25.47 22.78
CA TRP A 218 7.53 -24.63 22.31
C TRP A 218 8.10 -25.13 20.97
N ARG A 219 8.34 -26.44 20.85
CA ARG A 219 8.82 -27.06 19.61
C ARG A 219 7.84 -26.88 18.44
N LYS A 220 6.53 -27.01 18.68
CA LYS A 220 5.49 -26.81 17.65
C LYS A 220 5.38 -25.34 17.25
N PHE A 221 5.47 -24.44 18.23
CA PHE A 221 5.45 -23.00 18.03
C PHE A 221 6.63 -22.52 17.19
N GLU A 222 7.87 -22.91 17.54
CA GLU A 222 9.09 -22.52 16.83
C GLU A 222 9.06 -22.95 15.36
N ASN A 223 8.64 -24.20 15.10
CA ASN A 223 8.52 -24.72 13.74
C ASN A 223 7.47 -23.94 12.92
N ARG A 224 6.37 -23.51 13.55
CA ARG A 224 5.32 -22.73 12.88
C ARG A 224 5.76 -21.28 12.63
N VAL A 225 6.47 -20.65 13.56
CA VAL A 225 7.07 -19.31 13.37
C VAL A 225 8.06 -19.31 12.21
N ARG A 226 8.93 -20.33 12.13
CA ARG A 226 9.91 -20.44 11.04
C ARG A 226 9.27 -20.61 9.66
N ASN A 227 8.19 -21.38 9.59
CA ASN A 227 7.55 -21.72 8.32
C ASN A 227 6.49 -20.71 7.87
N ASP A 228 5.80 -20.05 8.80
CA ASP A 228 4.79 -19.03 8.50
C ASP A 228 4.77 -17.94 9.57
N PRO A 229 5.68 -16.94 9.53
CA PRO A 229 5.71 -15.86 10.53
C PRO A 229 4.39 -15.08 10.66
N SER A 230 3.53 -15.11 9.63
CA SER A 230 2.25 -14.38 9.60
C SER A 230 1.17 -15.03 10.48
N PHE A 231 1.36 -16.25 10.98
CA PHE A 231 0.35 -16.94 11.77
C PHE A 231 0.03 -16.23 13.10
N LEU A 232 0.98 -15.46 13.64
CA LEU A 232 0.79 -14.65 14.85
C LEU A 232 -0.03 -13.38 14.60
N GLU A 233 -0.14 -12.97 13.34
CA GLU A 233 -0.88 -11.78 12.92
C GLU A 233 -2.36 -12.09 12.70
N LYS A 234 -2.68 -13.33 12.35
CA LYS A 234 -4.05 -13.83 12.17
C LYS A 234 -4.68 -14.10 13.55
N GLN A 235 -5.80 -13.45 13.84
CA GLN A 235 -6.62 -13.82 15.00
C GLN A 235 -7.01 -15.29 14.83
N SER A 236 -6.65 -16.10 15.83
CA SER A 236 -7.20 -17.44 15.95
C SER A 236 -8.64 -17.26 16.41
N ASP A 237 -9.60 -17.69 15.58
CA ASP A 237 -11.00 -17.88 15.98
C ASP A 237 -11.07 -18.91 17.13
#